data_AF-A0ABD3QF23-F1
#
_entry.id   AF-A0ABD3QF23-F1
#
_cell.length_a   1.000
_cell.length_b   1.000
_cell.length_c   1.000
_cell.angle_alpha   90.00
_cell.angle_beta   90.00
_cell.angle_gamma   90.00
#
_symmetry.space_group_name_H-M   'P 1'
#
loop_
_entity.id
_entity.type
_entity.pdbx_description
1 polymer ?
#
loop_
_entity_poly.entity_id
_entity_poly.type
_entity_poly.pdbx_seq_one_letter_code
_entity_poly.pdbx_strand_id
1 'polypeptide(L)'
;MRRHYGTIAEISTNENNYDILYHPDKEETMLTHRVLQTKQGGGGDEERGNCSHNELSSPKSLSDNNFALDHRDGEEKKYSMSKLFSDKTDVKVIFAKKTLRTTSLWSALVFIGYRIGLVVRPKTPASVKWIFEPPPTLKQMYYSRNCDEILKGTRPIYTEEQWQRFRDIWKLQGGKDPSRRYKRNDRRNSIAPPDLVPPFRAAQTTNGRGRGVFATRDIKKGEMTYGGTKHYIFFYDGHSYRRFLDALSDEEACDIMKFTWPQHGVGPRGESVIWGPMDDMALQNDGGKKRANIGCPKGKHCGLFDEYALRDINKGEELLCDYSQFFSLDFLDYEMWKEFGL
;
A
#
# COMPACT_ATOMS: atom_id res chain seq x y z
N MET A 1 22.02 15.42 3.75
CA MET A 1 20.76 14.85 3.23
C MET A 1 21.06 13.51 2.58
N ARG A 2 20.47 12.40 3.05
CA ARG A 2 20.62 11.09 2.39
C ARG A 2 19.67 11.04 1.18
N ARG A 3 20.18 10.70 0.00
CA ARG A 3 19.38 10.55 -1.22
C ARG A 3 18.68 9.20 -1.18
N HIS A 4 17.36 9.17 -1.37
CA HIS A 4 16.58 7.92 -1.40
C HIS A 4 16.32 7.51 -2.85
N TYR A 5 17.13 6.59 -3.36
CA TYR A 5 16.84 5.84 -4.57
C TYR A 5 16.14 4.53 -4.21
N GLY A 6 15.10 4.14 -4.96
CA GLY A 6 14.46 2.84 -4.84
C GLY A 6 14.89 1.91 -5.98
N THR A 7 15.27 0.67 -5.68
CA THR A 7 15.55 -0.36 -6.69
C THR A 7 14.25 -0.83 -7.32
N ILE A 8 14.13 -0.72 -8.64
CA ILE A 8 12.92 -1.12 -9.39
C ILE A 8 13.11 -2.40 -10.21
N ALA A 9 14.36 -2.76 -10.52
CA ALA A 9 14.71 -4.03 -11.16
C ALA A 9 16.19 -4.39 -10.93
N GLU A 10 16.51 -5.68 -11.03
CA GLU A 10 17.89 -6.19 -11.01
C GLU A 10 18.20 -6.87 -12.35
N ILE A 11 19.37 -6.61 -12.92
CA ILE A 11 19.88 -7.25 -14.12
C ILE A 11 21.14 -8.03 -13.75
N SER A 12 21.15 -9.33 -14.02
CA SER A 12 22.34 -10.17 -13.86
C SER A 12 22.87 -10.59 -15.24
N THR A 13 24.18 -10.58 -15.38
CA THR A 13 24.92 -11.13 -16.51
C THR A 13 25.89 -12.19 -15.98
N ASN A 14 26.52 -12.97 -16.86
CA ASN A 14 27.46 -14.00 -16.42
C ASN A 14 28.64 -13.44 -15.59
N GLU A 15 28.94 -12.14 -15.72
CA GLU A 15 30.12 -11.52 -15.09
C GLU A 15 29.76 -10.39 -14.13
N ASN A 16 28.56 -9.80 -14.24
CA ASN A 16 28.20 -8.56 -13.53
C ASN A 16 26.75 -8.56 -13.06
N ASN A 17 26.48 -7.88 -11.94
CA ASN A 17 25.13 -7.58 -11.49
C ASN A 17 24.90 -6.07 -11.53
N TYR A 18 23.71 -5.65 -11.91
CA TYR A 18 23.31 -4.26 -11.98
C TYR A 18 21.96 -4.04 -11.31
N ASP A 19 21.82 -2.93 -10.61
CA ASP A 19 20.55 -2.45 -10.08
C ASP A 19 20.05 -1.28 -10.91
N ILE A 20 18.77 -1.34 -11.31
CA ILE A 20 18.06 -0.20 -11.85
C ILE A 20 17.40 0.53 -10.69
N LEU A 21 17.87 1.74 -10.44
CA LEU A 21 17.39 2.62 -9.39
C LEU A 21 16.55 3.74 -10.01
N TYR A 22 15.42 4.07 -9.39
CA TYR A 22 14.58 5.19 -9.81
C TYR A 22 14.53 6.27 -8.72
N HIS A 23 14.73 7.52 -9.15
CA HIS A 23 14.55 8.69 -8.30
C HIS A 23 13.22 9.38 -8.65
N PRO A 24 12.18 9.25 -7.81
CA PRO A 24 10.85 9.75 -8.16
C PRO A 24 10.81 11.26 -8.35
N ASP A 25 11.50 12.03 -7.51
CA ASP A 25 11.42 13.51 -7.57
C ASP A 25 12.19 14.14 -8.74
N LYS A 26 13.02 13.34 -9.43
CA LYS A 26 13.86 13.82 -10.53
C LYS A 26 13.52 13.15 -11.85
N GLU A 27 12.65 12.13 -11.82
CA GLU A 27 12.36 11.27 -12.95
C GLU A 27 13.63 10.65 -13.58
N GLU A 28 14.67 10.49 -12.77
CA GLU A 28 15.97 9.94 -13.20
C GLU A 28 16.01 8.43 -12.94
N THR A 29 16.42 7.68 -13.95
CA THR A 29 16.76 6.25 -13.82
C THR A 29 18.26 6.11 -13.85
N MET A 30 18.82 5.40 -12.87
CA MET A 30 20.26 5.15 -12.76
C MET A 30 20.52 3.66 -12.78
N LEU A 31 21.48 3.23 -13.59
CA LEU A 31 22.00 1.87 -13.57
C LEU A 31 23.25 1.85 -12.68
N THR A 32 23.27 1.03 -11.64
CA THR A 32 24.44 0.90 -10.75
C THR A 32 25.00 -0.50 -10.82
N HIS A 33 26.32 -0.63 -10.95
CA HIS A 33 27.02 -1.91 -10.94
C HIS A 33 27.24 -2.38 -9.51
N ARG A 34 26.82 -3.61 -9.20
CA ARG A 34 26.95 -4.23 -7.87
C ARG A 34 28.14 -5.20 -7.90
N VAL A 35 29.27 -4.76 -7.36
CA VAL A 35 30.44 -5.63 -7.18
C VAL A 35 30.18 -6.57 -5.99
N LEU A 36 29.95 -7.85 -6.27
CA LEU A 36 29.84 -8.87 -5.24
C LEU A 36 31.24 -9.29 -4.80
N GLN A 37 31.68 -8.88 -3.61
CA GLN A 37 32.88 -9.45 -3.01
C GLN A 37 32.57 -10.88 -2.54
N THR A 38 33.09 -11.88 -3.23
CA THR A 38 33.13 -13.25 -2.72
C THR A 38 34.16 -13.31 -1.59
N LYS A 39 33.69 -13.43 -0.35
CA LYS A 39 34.54 -13.74 0.80
C LYS A 39 35.14 -15.15 0.57
N GLN A 40 36.42 -15.22 0.20
CA GLN A 40 37.16 -16.49 0.26
C GLN A 40 37.31 -16.87 1.73
N GLY A 41 36.80 -18.04 2.09
CA GLY A 41 36.86 -18.56 3.46
C GLY A 41 38.29 -18.87 3.87
N GLY A 42 38.80 -18.11 4.83
CA GLY A 42 39.85 -18.50 5.76
C GLY A 42 39.26 -18.41 7.17
N GLY A 43 39.30 -19.51 7.91
CA GLY A 43 38.78 -19.57 9.28
C GLY A 43 39.57 -18.71 10.26
N GLY A 44 38.93 -18.35 11.37
CA GLY A 44 39.56 -17.71 12.52
C GLY A 44 38.89 -16.40 12.92
N ASP A 45 38.15 -16.49 14.03
CA ASP A 45 37.85 -15.47 15.02
C ASP A 45 37.02 -14.21 14.67
N GLU A 46 36.18 -13.89 15.66
CA GLU A 46 35.08 -12.95 15.66
C GLU A 46 35.59 -11.54 16.00
N GLU A 47 35.77 -10.69 14.98
CA GLU A 47 35.94 -9.24 15.18
C GLU A 47 34.91 -8.42 14.40
N ARG A 48 34.26 -7.50 15.11
CA ARG A 48 33.31 -6.51 14.58
C ARG A 48 34.07 -5.46 13.76
N GLY A 49 33.86 -5.46 12.44
CA GLY A 49 34.37 -4.43 11.53
C GLY A 49 33.29 -3.43 11.09
N ASN A 50 33.53 -2.15 11.36
CA ASN A 50 32.75 -1.00 10.89
C ASN A 50 32.82 -0.83 9.36
N CYS A 51 31.71 -0.41 8.73
CA CYS A 51 31.73 0.12 7.36
C CYS A 51 32.24 1.56 7.36
N SER A 52 33.38 1.82 6.70
CA SER A 52 33.83 3.16 6.34
C SER A 52 33.27 3.57 4.98
N HIS A 53 32.79 4.81 4.87
CA HIS A 53 32.48 5.47 3.61
C HIS A 53 33.56 6.51 3.34
N ASN A 54 34.27 6.39 2.23
CA ASN A 54 35.11 7.48 1.71
C ASN A 54 34.23 8.37 0.81
N GLU A 55 34.16 9.66 1.14
CA GLU A 55 33.61 10.70 0.26
C GLU A 55 34.67 11.14 -0.74
N LEU A 56 34.30 11.21 -2.03
CA LEU A 56 35.04 11.97 -3.06
C LEU A 56 34.06 12.69 -3.99
N SER A 57 34.28 14.01 -4.05
CA SER A 57 33.85 15.10 -4.95
C SER A 57 32.63 14.97 -5.89
N SER A 58 31.80 16.02 -5.83
CA SER A 58 30.64 16.36 -6.66
C SER A 58 30.87 16.34 -8.20
N PRO A 59 29.93 15.82 -9.01
CA PRO A 59 29.89 16.11 -10.45
C PRO A 59 28.94 17.27 -10.79
N LYS A 60 29.39 18.09 -11.74
CA LYS A 60 28.65 19.17 -12.41
C LYS A 60 27.53 18.60 -13.29
N SER A 61 26.43 19.35 -13.40
CA SER A 61 25.31 19.07 -14.31
C SER A 61 25.76 19.08 -15.78
N LEU A 62 25.37 18.05 -16.54
CA LEU A 62 25.35 18.09 -18.00
C LEU A 62 24.16 17.26 -18.50
N SER A 63 23.32 17.91 -19.29
CA SER A 63 22.17 17.36 -20.01
C SER A 63 22.61 16.47 -21.19
N ASP A 64 21.69 15.60 -21.58
CA ASP A 64 21.65 14.80 -22.81
C ASP A 64 22.90 13.97 -23.09
N ASN A 65 22.92 12.71 -22.64
CA ASN A 65 23.34 11.52 -23.42
C ASN A 65 23.36 10.25 -22.54
N ASN A 66 22.84 9.13 -23.07
CA ASN A 66 22.83 7.81 -22.42
C ASN A 66 24.22 7.15 -22.39
N PHE A 67 25.02 7.46 -21.38
CA PHE A 67 26.32 6.81 -21.14
C PHE A 67 26.35 6.13 -19.76
N ALA A 68 26.98 4.96 -19.69
CA ALA A 68 27.39 4.35 -18.42
C ALA A 68 28.83 4.76 -18.09
N LEU A 69 29.08 5.07 -16.82
CA LEU A 69 30.41 5.42 -16.30
C LEU A 69 31.00 4.23 -15.54
N ASP A 70 32.23 3.86 -15.88
CA ASP A 70 33.04 2.87 -15.16
C ASP A 70 34.25 3.58 -14.55
N HIS A 71 34.49 3.33 -13.25
CA HIS A 71 35.56 3.95 -12.47
C HIS A 71 36.49 2.88 -11.87
N ARG A 72 36.89 1.90 -12.66
CA ARG A 72 38.01 1.02 -12.31
C ARG A 72 39.34 1.72 -12.60
N ASP A 73 40.31 1.53 -11.70
CA ASP A 73 41.70 2.02 -11.79
C ASP A 73 41.91 3.55 -11.73
N GLY A 74 40.91 4.33 -11.30
CA GLY A 74 41.04 5.77 -11.14
C GLY A 74 40.84 6.60 -12.42
N GLU A 75 40.46 5.96 -13.53
CA GLU A 75 40.06 6.64 -14.78
C GLU A 75 38.56 6.49 -15.05
N GLU A 76 37.92 7.57 -15.52
CA GLU A 76 36.51 7.57 -15.95
C GLU A 76 36.41 7.08 -17.40
N LYS A 77 35.80 5.91 -17.62
CA LYS A 77 35.50 5.39 -18.96
C LYS A 77 34.01 5.51 -19.26
N LYS A 78 33.69 6.17 -20.39
CA LYS A 78 32.31 6.35 -20.91
C LYS A 78 31.98 5.27 -21.92
N TYR A 79 30.93 4.49 -21.64
CA TYR A 79 30.42 3.50 -22.58
C TYR A 79 29.06 3.93 -23.12
N SER A 80 28.93 3.97 -24.45
CA SER A 80 27.63 4.06 -25.10
C SER A 80 26.84 2.80 -24.78
N MET A 81 25.60 2.95 -24.32
CA MET A 81 24.67 1.84 -24.05
C MET A 81 24.59 0.86 -25.23
N SER A 82 24.64 1.35 -26.47
CA SER A 82 24.61 0.50 -27.68
C SER A 82 25.78 -0.47 -27.82
N LYS A 83 26.94 -0.16 -27.22
CA LYS A 83 28.16 -0.98 -27.31
C LYS A 83 28.22 -2.06 -26.23
N LEU A 84 27.56 -1.83 -25.08
CA LEU A 84 27.39 -2.81 -23.99
C LEU A 84 26.51 -4.00 -24.40
N PHE A 85 25.66 -3.83 -25.42
CA PHE A 85 24.75 -4.87 -25.92
C PHE A 85 25.17 -5.47 -27.27
N SER A 86 26.30 -5.06 -27.85
CA SER A 86 26.76 -5.58 -29.16
C SER A 86 27.65 -6.82 -29.07
N ASP A 87 28.26 -7.07 -27.91
CA ASP A 87 29.08 -8.26 -27.71
C ASP A 87 28.20 -9.41 -27.23
N LYS A 88 28.35 -10.58 -27.88
CA LYS A 88 27.54 -11.80 -27.76
C LYS A 88 27.50 -12.36 -26.32
N THR A 89 26.79 -11.67 -25.44
CA THR A 89 26.70 -11.98 -24.03
C THR A 89 25.30 -12.50 -23.76
N ASP A 90 25.20 -13.72 -23.24
CA ASP A 90 23.93 -14.27 -22.77
C ASP A 90 23.48 -13.48 -21.53
N VAL A 91 22.47 -12.63 -21.70
CA VAL A 91 21.86 -11.85 -20.62
C VAL A 91 20.87 -12.73 -19.87
N LYS A 92 21.09 -12.95 -18.58
CA LYS A 92 20.23 -13.79 -17.73
C LYS A 92 19.51 -12.92 -16.70
N VAL A 93 18.31 -12.47 -17.03
CA VAL A 93 17.47 -11.72 -16.07
C VAL A 93 16.92 -12.69 -15.02
N ILE A 94 17.37 -12.55 -13.78
CA ILE A 94 16.95 -13.40 -12.66
C ILE A 94 15.89 -12.63 -11.87
N PHE A 95 14.64 -13.09 -11.93
CA PHE A 95 13.58 -12.62 -11.05
C PHE A 95 13.54 -13.50 -9.79
N ALA A 96 13.44 -12.88 -8.61
CA ALA A 96 13.21 -13.60 -7.36
C ALA A 96 11.93 -14.46 -7.49
N LYS A 97 12.06 -15.74 -7.14
CA LYS A 97 11.20 -16.82 -7.61
C LYS A 97 9.90 -16.92 -6.78
N LYS A 98 8.78 -16.44 -7.32
CA LYS A 98 7.53 -17.20 -7.34
C LYS A 98 6.57 -16.72 -8.44
N THR A 99 6.59 -17.49 -9.54
CA THR A 99 5.55 -17.66 -10.58
C THR A 99 5.14 -16.45 -11.44
N LEU A 100 5.75 -16.33 -12.63
CA LEU A 100 5.06 -16.45 -13.93
C LEU A 100 6.07 -16.44 -15.10
N ARG A 101 5.85 -17.34 -16.07
CA ARG A 101 6.61 -17.51 -17.33
C ARG A 101 6.08 -16.53 -18.40
N THR A 102 6.94 -16.21 -19.39
CA THR A 102 6.72 -15.69 -20.78
C THR A 102 7.35 -14.34 -21.20
N THR A 103 8.22 -13.71 -20.42
CA THR A 103 8.82 -12.40 -20.79
C THR A 103 10.06 -12.45 -21.70
N SER A 104 10.71 -13.59 -21.91
CA SER A 104 12.02 -13.65 -22.60
C SER A 104 11.99 -13.71 -24.14
N LEU A 105 10.82 -13.88 -24.76
CA LEU A 105 10.67 -13.81 -26.24
C LEU A 105 10.38 -12.39 -26.75
N TRP A 106 10.05 -11.46 -25.86
CA TRP A 106 9.57 -10.12 -26.20
C TRP A 106 10.66 -9.19 -26.75
N SER A 107 11.82 -9.16 -26.10
CA SER A 107 12.92 -8.28 -26.50
C SER A 107 13.56 -8.72 -27.83
N ALA A 108 13.58 -10.02 -28.11
CA ALA A 108 14.11 -10.57 -29.36
C ALA A 108 13.18 -10.31 -30.56
N LEU A 109 11.86 -10.39 -30.39
CA LEU A 109 10.89 -10.19 -31.49
C LEU A 109 10.73 -8.72 -31.89
N VAL A 110 10.82 -7.78 -30.95
CA VAL A 110 10.76 -6.32 -31.26
C VAL A 110 11.96 -5.91 -32.12
N PHE A 111 13.15 -6.48 -31.88
CA PHE A 111 14.34 -6.20 -32.69
C PHE A 111 14.32 -6.89 -34.07
N ILE A 112 13.75 -8.08 -34.19
CA ILE A 112 13.63 -8.77 -35.50
C ILE A 112 12.57 -8.11 -36.38
N GLY A 113 11.42 -7.72 -35.84
CA GLY A 113 10.33 -7.09 -36.60
C GLY A 113 10.73 -5.76 -37.29
N TYR A 114 11.61 -4.99 -36.66
CA TYR A 114 12.09 -3.71 -37.20
C TYR A 114 12.94 -3.86 -38.48
N ARG A 115 13.48 -5.05 -38.77
CA ARG A 115 14.22 -5.34 -40.01
C ARG A 115 13.36 -5.86 -41.17
N ILE A 116 12.10 -6.25 -40.95
CA ILE A 116 11.27 -6.94 -41.96
C ILE A 116 10.03 -6.12 -42.37
N GLY A 117 9.90 -4.86 -41.93
CA GLY A 117 8.74 -4.01 -42.29
C GLY A 117 7.39 -4.52 -41.77
N LEU A 118 7.41 -5.49 -40.84
CA LEU A 118 6.22 -6.05 -40.22
C LEU A 118 5.90 -5.22 -38.98
N VAL A 119 4.92 -4.32 -39.09
CA VAL A 119 4.35 -3.60 -37.95
C VAL A 119 3.49 -4.59 -37.16
N VAL A 120 4.14 -5.44 -36.39
CA VAL A 120 3.48 -6.15 -35.29
C VAL A 120 3.23 -5.08 -34.23
N ARG A 121 1.97 -4.76 -33.93
CA ARG A 121 1.61 -4.02 -32.71
C ARG A 121 1.45 -5.06 -31.59
N PRO A 122 2.51 -5.40 -30.84
CA PRO A 122 2.34 -6.37 -29.78
C PRO A 122 1.44 -5.74 -28.70
N LYS A 123 0.46 -6.52 -28.21
CA LYS A 123 -0.35 -6.11 -27.06
C LYS A 123 0.57 -6.00 -25.85
N THR A 124 0.83 -4.78 -25.38
CA THR A 124 1.59 -4.52 -24.14
C THR A 124 1.00 -5.35 -23.00
N PRO A 125 1.79 -6.11 -22.23
CA PRO A 125 1.28 -6.83 -21.07
C PRO A 125 0.63 -5.83 -20.10
N ALA A 126 -0.53 -6.18 -19.54
CA ALA A 126 -1.27 -5.30 -18.62
C ALA A 126 -0.39 -4.80 -17.45
N SER A 127 0.60 -5.61 -17.03
CA SER A 127 1.57 -5.29 -15.99
C SER A 127 2.62 -4.24 -16.37
N VAL A 128 2.68 -3.74 -17.60
CA VAL A 128 3.60 -2.68 -18.05
C VAL A 128 2.83 -1.44 -18.52
N LYS A 129 1.50 -1.56 -18.68
CA LYS A 129 0.63 -0.50 -19.17
C LYS A 129 0.66 0.76 -18.29
N TRP A 130 0.83 0.59 -16.98
CA TRP A 130 0.95 1.67 -15.99
C TRP A 130 2.26 2.48 -16.08
N ILE A 131 3.27 2.01 -16.82
CA ILE A 131 4.50 2.79 -17.05
C ILE A 131 4.23 3.95 -18.02
N PHE A 132 3.29 3.77 -18.94
CA PHE A 132 3.00 4.72 -20.02
C PHE A 132 1.64 5.41 -19.87
N GLU A 133 0.77 4.89 -19.01
CA GLU A 133 -0.52 5.49 -18.70
C GLU A 133 -0.52 5.98 -17.25
N PRO A 134 -1.10 7.16 -16.97
CA PRO A 134 -1.28 7.60 -15.60
C PRO A 134 -2.05 6.52 -14.82
N PRO A 135 -1.66 6.25 -13.56
CA PRO A 135 -2.34 5.24 -12.76
C PRO A 135 -3.81 5.61 -12.58
N PRO A 136 -4.74 4.64 -12.55
CA PRO A 136 -6.16 4.95 -12.53
C PRO A 136 -6.53 5.71 -11.25
N THR A 137 -7.46 6.65 -11.37
CA THR A 137 -8.11 7.29 -10.22
C THR A 137 -9.03 6.29 -9.50
N LEU A 138 -9.39 6.57 -8.25
CA LEU A 138 -10.38 5.82 -7.49
C LEU A 138 -11.71 5.74 -8.24
N LYS A 139 -12.12 6.85 -8.86
CA LYS A 139 -13.32 6.91 -9.69
C LYS A 139 -13.23 6.00 -10.92
N GLN A 140 -12.07 5.95 -11.59
CA GLN A 140 -11.85 5.03 -12.71
C GLN A 140 -11.84 3.56 -12.27
N MET A 141 -11.21 3.24 -11.14
CA MET A 141 -11.26 1.88 -10.56
C MET A 141 -12.69 1.48 -10.21
N TYR A 142 -13.45 2.37 -9.58
CA TYR A 142 -14.85 2.15 -9.22
C TYR A 142 -15.73 1.85 -10.46
N TYR A 143 -15.62 2.66 -11.52
CA TYR A 143 -16.42 2.44 -12.73
C TYR A 143 -15.97 1.25 -13.55
N SER A 144 -14.66 1.02 -13.69
CA SER A 144 -14.15 -0.11 -14.48
C SER A 144 -14.54 -1.48 -13.89
N ARG A 145 -14.81 -1.52 -12.58
CA ARG A 145 -15.31 -2.71 -11.86
C ARG A 145 -16.83 -2.78 -11.76
N ASN A 146 -17.56 -1.85 -12.38
CA ASN A 146 -19.02 -1.79 -12.33
C ASN A 146 -19.59 -1.78 -10.89
N CYS A 147 -18.93 -1.03 -9.98
CA CYS A 147 -19.31 -1.05 -8.57
C CYS A 147 -20.74 -0.58 -8.31
N ASP A 148 -21.30 0.32 -9.14
CA ASP A 148 -22.69 0.75 -8.99
C ASP A 148 -23.69 -0.40 -9.12
N GLU A 149 -23.42 -1.39 -9.97
CA GLU A 149 -24.30 -2.56 -10.12
C GLU A 149 -24.07 -3.57 -9.01
N ILE A 150 -22.79 -3.89 -8.73
CA ILE A 150 -22.40 -4.82 -7.66
C ILE A 150 -23.01 -4.40 -6.31
N LEU A 151 -22.95 -3.10 -6.00
CA LEU A 151 -23.37 -2.59 -4.69
C LEU A 151 -24.89 -2.43 -4.52
N LYS A 152 -25.68 -2.61 -5.59
CA LYS A 152 -27.16 -2.72 -5.48
C LYS A 152 -27.59 -4.05 -4.87
N GLY A 153 -26.76 -5.08 -5.00
CA GLY A 153 -27.04 -6.42 -4.51
C GLY A 153 -26.91 -6.57 -2.99
N THR A 154 -27.40 -7.70 -2.47
CA THR A 154 -27.12 -8.11 -1.10
C THR A 154 -25.65 -8.49 -0.97
N ARG A 155 -24.92 -7.78 -0.12
CA ARG A 155 -23.50 -8.04 0.16
C ARG A 155 -23.36 -9.02 1.32
N PRO A 156 -22.36 -9.93 1.30
CA PRO A 156 -22.14 -10.86 2.39
C PRO A 156 -21.70 -10.15 3.67
N ILE A 157 -21.95 -10.81 4.81
CA ILE A 157 -21.22 -10.53 6.04
C ILE A 157 -19.90 -11.29 5.94
N TYR A 158 -18.78 -10.59 6.05
CA TYR A 158 -17.48 -11.26 5.99
C TYR A 158 -17.24 -12.08 7.26
N THR A 159 -16.67 -13.26 7.07
CA THR A 159 -16.18 -14.12 8.15
C THR A 159 -14.83 -13.61 8.66
N GLU A 160 -14.42 -14.05 9.85
CA GLU A 160 -13.09 -13.70 10.38
C GLU A 160 -11.97 -14.20 9.45
N GLU A 161 -12.15 -15.34 8.78
CA GLU A 161 -11.20 -15.86 7.79
C GLU A 161 -11.07 -14.93 6.58
N GLN A 162 -12.18 -14.33 6.12
CA GLN A 162 -12.17 -13.35 5.04
C GLN A 162 -11.51 -12.04 5.48
N TRP A 163 -11.85 -11.52 6.67
CA TRP A 163 -11.17 -10.35 7.22
C TRP A 163 -9.66 -10.57 7.36
N GLN A 164 -9.27 -11.74 7.87
CA GLN A 164 -7.86 -12.14 7.98
C GLN A 164 -7.19 -12.21 6.61
N ARG A 165 -7.86 -12.77 5.59
CA ARG A 165 -7.36 -12.78 4.22
C ARG A 165 -7.14 -11.36 3.69
N PHE A 166 -8.05 -10.41 3.93
CA PHE A 166 -7.86 -9.02 3.51
C PHE A 166 -6.64 -8.39 4.18
N ARG A 167 -6.45 -8.61 5.49
CA ARG A 167 -5.25 -8.14 6.22
C ARG A 167 -3.97 -8.75 5.66
N ASP A 168 -3.99 -10.00 5.21
CA ASP A 168 -2.81 -10.65 4.65
C ASP A 168 -2.48 -10.16 3.23
N ILE A 169 -3.51 -9.91 2.39
CA ILE A 169 -3.32 -9.23 1.11
C ILE A 169 -2.76 -7.83 1.34
N TRP A 170 -3.30 -7.06 2.28
CA TRP A 170 -2.79 -5.73 2.62
C TRP A 170 -1.31 -5.74 3.00
N LYS A 171 -0.88 -6.65 3.90
CA LYS A 171 0.54 -6.81 4.27
C LYS A 171 1.39 -7.15 3.04
N LEU A 172 0.93 -8.06 2.19
CA LEU A 172 1.64 -8.45 0.97
C LEU A 172 1.82 -7.27 0.00
N GLN A 173 0.85 -6.36 -0.05
CA GLN A 173 0.90 -5.17 -0.91
C GLN A 173 1.65 -3.99 -0.28
N GLY A 174 2.42 -4.19 0.79
CA GLY A 174 3.25 -3.16 1.42
C GLY A 174 2.57 -2.41 2.57
N GLY A 175 1.42 -2.91 3.02
CA GLY A 175 0.74 -2.47 4.22
C GLY A 175 1.63 -2.49 5.46
N LYS A 176 1.46 -1.51 6.34
CA LYS A 176 2.27 -1.32 7.54
C LYS A 176 1.37 -1.24 8.77
N ASP A 177 1.58 -2.17 9.71
CA ASP A 177 0.88 -2.23 11.00
C ASP A 177 1.01 -0.89 11.77
N PRO A 178 -0.09 -0.14 11.95
CA PRO A 178 -0.06 1.13 12.66
C PRO A 178 0.19 0.95 14.17
N SER A 179 -0.18 -0.20 14.74
CA SER A 179 -0.11 -0.45 16.20
C SER A 179 1.31 -0.35 16.76
N ARG A 180 2.31 -0.65 15.94
CA ARG A 180 3.72 -0.72 16.36
C ARG A 180 4.45 0.62 16.31
N ARG A 181 3.79 1.69 15.84
CA ARG A 181 4.47 2.92 15.42
C ARG A 181 4.10 4.15 16.23
N TYR A 182 2.96 4.15 16.91
CA TYR A 182 2.61 5.26 17.78
C TYR A 182 3.52 5.29 19.01
N LYS A 183 3.90 6.49 19.46
CA LYS A 183 4.68 6.66 20.69
C LYS A 183 3.80 6.29 21.90
N ARG A 184 4.36 5.74 22.97
CA ARG A 184 3.61 5.29 24.17
C ARG A 184 2.61 6.34 24.72
N ASN A 185 2.96 7.63 24.65
CA ASN A 185 2.15 8.73 25.19
C ASN A 185 1.39 9.51 24.10
N ASP A 186 1.26 8.94 22.91
CA ASP A 186 0.47 9.53 21.84
C ASP A 186 -1.01 9.50 22.24
N ARG A 187 -1.67 10.66 22.27
CA ARG A 187 -3.10 10.79 22.59
C ARG A 187 -4.00 10.07 21.58
N ARG A 188 -3.47 9.71 20.41
CA ARG A 188 -4.18 8.92 19.40
C ARG A 188 -4.14 7.43 19.69
N ASN A 189 -3.27 6.97 20.59
CA ASN A 189 -3.26 5.58 21.01
C ASN A 189 -4.60 5.21 21.60
N SER A 190 -5.10 4.08 21.13
CA SER A 190 -6.17 3.40 21.82
C SER A 190 -5.76 3.06 23.24
N ILE A 191 -6.67 3.29 24.19
CA ILE A 191 -6.55 2.80 25.57
C ILE A 191 -7.29 1.47 25.77
N ALA A 192 -7.70 0.82 24.67
CA ALA A 192 -8.39 -0.46 24.72
C ALA A 192 -7.54 -1.54 25.38
N PRO A 193 -8.13 -2.36 26.27
CA PRO A 193 -7.48 -3.57 26.74
C PRO A 193 -7.08 -4.46 25.55
N PRO A 194 -5.90 -5.10 25.59
CA PRO A 194 -5.44 -5.95 24.49
C PRO A 194 -6.37 -7.14 24.21
N ASP A 195 -7.09 -7.58 25.25
CA ASP A 195 -8.08 -8.66 25.27
C ASP A 195 -9.52 -8.17 25.06
N LEU A 196 -9.73 -6.91 24.67
CA LEU A 196 -11.05 -6.41 24.31
C LEU A 196 -11.63 -7.27 23.18
N VAL A 197 -12.75 -7.93 23.51
CA VAL A 197 -13.66 -8.56 22.56
C VAL A 197 -14.84 -7.60 22.37
N PRO A 198 -14.99 -6.98 21.19
CA PRO A 198 -16.10 -6.05 20.95
C PRO A 198 -17.46 -6.74 21.22
N PRO A 199 -18.37 -6.14 22.00
CA PRO A 199 -19.64 -6.74 22.38
C PRO A 199 -20.69 -6.62 21.26
N PHE A 200 -20.28 -6.81 20.01
CA PHE A 200 -21.14 -6.74 18.83
C PHE A 200 -20.80 -7.84 17.82
N ARG A 201 -21.67 -8.00 16.83
CA ARG A 201 -21.46 -8.84 15.65
C ARG A 201 -22.06 -8.16 14.43
N ALA A 202 -21.50 -8.40 13.26
CA ALA A 202 -22.14 -7.99 12.03
C ALA A 202 -23.40 -8.83 11.73
N ALA A 203 -24.41 -8.20 11.13
CA ALA A 203 -25.58 -8.87 10.60
C ALA A 203 -26.23 -8.06 9.46
N GLN A 204 -27.14 -8.68 8.72
CA GLN A 204 -28.02 -7.96 7.80
C GLN A 204 -29.04 -7.15 8.60
N THR A 205 -29.28 -5.92 8.16
CA THR A 205 -30.34 -5.06 8.72
C THR A 205 -31.71 -5.61 8.33
N THR A 206 -32.66 -5.58 9.26
CA THR A 206 -34.03 -6.08 9.02
C THR A 206 -34.87 -5.19 8.11
N ASN A 207 -34.40 -3.96 7.85
CA ASN A 207 -35.09 -2.94 7.07
C ASN A 207 -34.54 -2.80 5.63
N GLY A 208 -33.65 -3.71 5.21
CA GLY A 208 -33.07 -3.70 3.87
C GLY A 208 -32.03 -2.61 3.62
N ARG A 209 -31.56 -1.88 4.65
CA ARG A 209 -30.48 -0.87 4.53
C ARG A 209 -29.08 -1.47 4.36
N GLY A 210 -28.98 -2.78 4.08
CA GLY A 210 -27.73 -3.50 3.95
C GLY A 210 -27.29 -4.12 5.28
N ARG A 211 -26.04 -3.88 5.69
CA ARG A 211 -25.39 -4.53 6.83
C ARG A 211 -25.24 -3.55 7.99
N GLY A 212 -25.10 -4.06 9.20
CA GLY A 212 -24.90 -3.28 10.43
C GLY A 212 -24.15 -4.09 11.48
N VAL A 213 -23.69 -3.43 12.54
CA VAL A 213 -23.20 -4.10 13.76
C VAL A 213 -24.24 -4.03 14.87
N PHE A 214 -24.45 -5.15 15.57
CA PHE A 214 -25.50 -5.30 16.56
C PHE A 214 -24.96 -5.83 17.88
N ALA A 215 -25.46 -5.30 19.00
CA ALA A 215 -25.04 -5.68 20.34
C ALA A 215 -25.30 -7.17 20.59
N THR A 216 -24.31 -7.91 21.09
CA THR A 216 -24.45 -9.35 21.42
C THR A 216 -25.01 -9.58 22.82
N ARG A 217 -24.98 -8.54 23.66
CA ARG A 217 -25.51 -8.48 25.03
C ARG A 217 -25.91 -7.04 25.35
N ASP A 218 -26.46 -6.82 26.54
CA ASP A 218 -26.65 -5.46 27.05
C ASP A 218 -25.28 -4.81 27.32
N ILE A 219 -25.16 -3.52 26.98
CA ILE A 219 -23.94 -2.72 27.12
C ILE A 219 -24.29 -1.49 27.96
N LYS A 220 -23.49 -1.21 28.98
CA LYS A 220 -23.74 -0.06 29.87
C LYS A 220 -23.18 1.22 29.30
N LYS A 221 -23.85 2.34 29.58
CA LYS A 221 -23.33 3.68 29.27
C LYS A 221 -21.90 3.84 29.79
N GLY A 222 -21.00 4.29 28.92
CA GLY A 222 -19.58 4.52 29.21
C GLY A 222 -18.69 3.28 29.07
N GLU A 223 -19.27 2.11 28.82
CA GLU A 223 -18.56 0.88 28.49
C GLU A 223 -17.92 0.99 27.09
N MET A 224 -16.71 0.46 26.93
CA MET A 224 -16.00 0.45 25.64
C MET A 224 -16.63 -0.60 24.72
N THR A 225 -17.01 -0.18 23.52
CA THR A 225 -17.61 -1.05 22.50
C THR A 225 -16.60 -1.42 21.43
N TYR A 226 -15.62 -0.57 21.16
CA TYR A 226 -14.59 -0.83 20.17
C TYR A 226 -13.30 -0.09 20.53
N GLY A 227 -12.18 -0.59 20.03
CA GLY A 227 -10.89 0.02 20.24
C GLY A 227 -9.73 -0.84 19.75
N GLY A 228 -8.54 -0.26 19.82
CA GLY A 228 -7.30 -0.85 19.34
C GLY A 228 -6.98 -0.45 17.90
N THR A 229 -5.74 -0.71 17.51
CA THR A 229 -5.21 -0.50 16.15
C THR A 229 -5.06 -1.78 15.35
N LYS A 230 -5.26 -2.95 16.00
CA LYS A 230 -4.98 -4.29 15.43
C LYS A 230 -5.77 -4.59 14.15
N HIS A 231 -6.96 -4.00 14.02
CA HIS A 231 -7.88 -4.26 12.93
C HIS A 231 -7.91 -3.16 11.88
N TYR A 232 -7.08 -2.11 12.02
CA TYR A 232 -7.00 -1.05 11.04
C TYR A 232 -5.88 -1.31 10.03
N ILE A 233 -6.15 -1.01 8.77
CA ILE A 233 -5.13 -1.00 7.72
C ILE A 233 -4.82 0.42 7.30
N PHE A 234 -3.54 0.69 7.05
CA PHE A 234 -3.02 2.00 6.68
C PHE A 234 -2.28 1.88 5.34
N PHE A 235 -2.52 2.83 4.45
CA PHE A 235 -1.75 3.07 3.24
C PHE A 235 -1.19 4.49 3.29
N TYR A 236 0.11 4.61 3.09
CA TYR A 236 0.81 5.89 3.09
C TYR A 236 0.94 6.50 1.69
N ASP A 237 0.52 5.77 0.67
CA ASP A 237 0.60 6.15 -0.73
C ASP A 237 -0.52 5.47 -1.53
N GLY A 238 -1.02 6.13 -2.57
CA GLY A 238 -2.11 5.57 -3.38
C GLY A 238 -1.68 4.40 -4.26
N HIS A 239 -0.38 4.23 -4.56
CA HIS A 239 0.10 3.10 -5.35
C HIS A 239 -0.08 1.77 -4.60
N SER A 240 0.24 1.74 -3.30
CA SER A 240 0.01 0.59 -2.43
C SER A 240 -1.48 0.29 -2.24
N TYR A 241 -2.32 1.32 -2.18
CA TYR A 241 -3.78 1.15 -2.11
C TYR A 241 -4.35 0.53 -3.40
N ARG A 242 -3.91 0.97 -4.59
CA ARG A 242 -4.32 0.36 -5.87
C ARG A 242 -3.96 -1.11 -5.94
N ARG A 243 -2.70 -1.46 -5.64
CA ARG A 243 -2.26 -2.88 -5.64
C ARG A 243 -3.08 -3.74 -4.70
N PHE A 244 -3.51 -3.18 -3.56
CA PHE A 244 -4.41 -3.85 -2.64
C PHE A 244 -5.79 -4.12 -3.27
N LEU A 245 -6.43 -3.10 -3.86
CA LEU A 245 -7.70 -3.28 -4.56
C LEU A 245 -7.59 -4.26 -5.75
N ASP A 246 -6.49 -4.22 -6.50
CA ASP A 246 -6.21 -5.12 -7.63
C ASP A 246 -6.02 -6.58 -7.23
N ALA A 247 -5.65 -6.84 -5.97
CA ALA A 247 -5.52 -8.19 -5.45
C ALA A 247 -6.83 -8.79 -4.91
N LEU A 248 -7.94 -8.02 -4.92
CA LEU A 248 -9.25 -8.44 -4.46
C LEU A 248 -10.18 -8.76 -5.64
N SER A 249 -11.25 -9.53 -5.39
CA SER A 249 -12.34 -9.64 -6.37
C SER A 249 -13.01 -8.27 -6.59
N ASP A 250 -13.73 -8.11 -7.70
CA ASP A 250 -14.45 -6.86 -7.96
C ASP A 250 -15.47 -6.56 -6.87
N GLU A 251 -16.19 -7.58 -6.37
CA GLU A 251 -17.15 -7.45 -5.28
C GLU A 251 -16.49 -6.95 -3.99
N GLU A 252 -15.35 -7.54 -3.62
CA GLU A 252 -14.61 -7.17 -2.42
C GLU A 252 -13.97 -5.79 -2.54
N ALA A 253 -13.36 -5.48 -3.69
CA ALA A 253 -12.76 -4.16 -3.94
C ALA A 253 -13.81 -3.05 -3.88
N CYS A 254 -14.95 -3.24 -4.57
CA CYS A 254 -16.06 -2.29 -4.56
C CYS A 254 -16.60 -2.05 -3.15
N ASP A 255 -16.63 -3.10 -2.33
CA ASP A 255 -17.12 -3.01 -0.97
C ASP A 255 -16.10 -2.35 -0.04
N ILE A 256 -14.82 -2.74 -0.10
CA ILE A 256 -13.73 -2.14 0.66
C ILE A 256 -13.63 -0.63 0.41
N MET A 257 -13.78 -0.20 -0.85
CA MET A 257 -13.78 1.22 -1.20
C MET A 257 -14.86 2.03 -0.47
N LYS A 258 -15.91 1.41 0.09
CA LYS A 258 -16.95 2.10 0.88
C LYS A 258 -16.55 2.41 2.30
N PHE A 259 -15.62 1.66 2.88
CA PHE A 259 -15.22 1.79 4.30
C PHE A 259 -13.75 2.14 4.48
N THR A 260 -13.13 2.68 3.44
CA THR A 260 -11.79 3.28 3.51
C THR A 260 -11.83 4.74 3.05
N TRP A 261 -11.07 5.61 3.70
CA TRP A 261 -10.97 7.02 3.34
C TRP A 261 -9.59 7.59 3.65
N PRO A 262 -9.16 8.70 3.03
CA PRO A 262 -7.97 9.41 3.42
C PRO A 262 -8.24 10.25 4.67
N GLN A 263 -7.26 10.39 5.55
CA GLN A 263 -7.37 11.21 6.75
C GLN A 263 -6.01 11.82 7.12
N HIS A 264 -6.01 13.11 7.45
CA HIS A 264 -4.81 13.83 7.92
C HIS A 264 -4.54 13.55 9.40
N GLY A 265 -3.27 13.59 9.81
CA GLY A 265 -2.92 13.61 11.23
C GLY A 265 -3.18 12.31 11.98
N VAL A 266 -3.60 11.24 11.31
CA VAL A 266 -3.85 9.93 11.94
C VAL A 266 -2.65 9.01 11.87
N GLY A 267 -1.74 9.21 10.89
CA GLY A 267 -0.51 8.46 10.81
C GLY A 267 0.33 8.55 12.10
N PRO A 268 1.12 7.53 12.46
CA PRO A 268 1.97 7.55 13.66
C PRO A 268 2.84 8.80 13.83
N ARG A 269 3.27 9.43 12.73
CA ARG A 269 4.05 10.69 12.75
C ARG A 269 3.20 11.93 12.40
N GLY A 270 1.88 11.79 12.40
CA GLY A 270 0.95 12.84 11.98
C GLY A 270 0.76 12.92 10.47
N GLU A 271 1.23 11.92 9.71
CA GLU A 271 1.08 11.92 8.26
C GLU A 271 -0.36 11.60 7.80
N SER A 272 -0.70 12.05 6.60
CA SER A 272 -1.91 11.61 5.89
C SER A 272 -1.81 10.12 5.56
N VAL A 273 -2.90 9.38 5.72
CA VAL A 273 -3.00 7.98 5.29
C VAL A 273 -4.36 7.72 4.69
N ILE A 274 -4.46 6.71 3.82
CA ILE A 274 -5.74 6.03 3.54
C ILE A 274 -5.87 4.93 4.59
N TRP A 275 -6.99 4.88 5.29
CA TRP A 275 -7.23 3.87 6.32
C TRP A 275 -8.66 3.36 6.29
N GLY A 276 -8.88 2.24 6.97
CA GLY A 276 -10.20 1.69 7.25
C GLY A 276 -10.10 0.52 8.23
N PRO A 277 -11.18 0.23 8.99
CA PRO A 277 -11.30 -1.00 9.76
C PRO A 277 -11.39 -2.22 8.82
N MET A 278 -10.76 -3.32 9.19
CA MET A 278 -10.75 -4.62 8.49
C MET A 278 -11.25 -5.72 9.42
N ASP A 279 -12.43 -5.47 9.99
CA ASP A 279 -13.25 -6.37 10.80
C ASP A 279 -14.73 -5.92 10.72
N ASP A 280 -15.59 -6.53 11.52
CA ASP A 280 -17.02 -6.23 11.54
C ASP A 280 -17.35 -4.75 11.81
N MET A 281 -16.45 -3.98 12.44
CA MET A 281 -16.65 -2.54 12.67
C MET A 281 -16.76 -1.75 11.36
N ALA A 282 -16.18 -2.26 10.26
CA ALA A 282 -16.34 -1.69 8.92
C ALA A 282 -17.80 -1.60 8.45
N LEU A 283 -18.69 -2.36 9.09
CA LEU A 283 -20.11 -2.42 8.76
C LEU A 283 -20.98 -1.55 9.69
N GLN A 284 -20.37 -0.72 10.53
CA GLN A 284 -21.08 0.21 11.39
C GLN A 284 -21.77 1.31 10.59
N ASN A 285 -23.04 1.54 10.89
CA ASN A 285 -23.86 2.55 10.20
C ASN A 285 -23.85 3.90 10.92
N ASP A 286 -24.15 4.93 10.15
CA ASP A 286 -24.37 6.28 10.66
C ASP A 286 -25.69 6.40 11.44
N GLY A 287 -25.62 6.94 12.65
CA GLY A 287 -26.77 7.44 13.41
C GLY A 287 -26.87 8.98 13.43
N GLY A 288 -25.85 9.67 12.94
CA GLY A 288 -25.64 11.10 13.06
C GLY A 288 -25.65 11.57 14.51
N LYS A 289 -25.57 12.89 14.70
CA LYS A 289 -25.56 13.53 16.02
C LYS A 289 -26.72 13.15 16.95
N LYS A 290 -27.86 12.71 16.40
CA LYS A 290 -29.08 12.44 17.17
C LYS A 290 -29.29 10.98 17.54
N ARG A 291 -28.85 10.04 16.69
CA ARG A 291 -29.11 8.60 16.90
C ARG A 291 -27.85 7.79 17.18
N ALA A 292 -26.66 8.38 17.04
CA ALA A 292 -25.43 7.75 17.47
C ALA A 292 -25.56 7.32 18.94
N ASN A 293 -25.36 6.03 19.18
CA ASN A 293 -25.38 5.43 20.52
C ASN A 293 -23.99 4.97 20.95
N ILE A 294 -22.98 5.03 20.07
CA ILE A 294 -21.57 4.87 20.41
C ILE A 294 -20.71 6.02 19.88
N GLY A 295 -19.58 6.26 20.54
CA GLY A 295 -18.62 7.32 20.22
C GLY A 295 -17.76 7.72 21.42
N CYS A 296 -17.12 8.89 21.37
CA CYS A 296 -16.33 9.39 22.50
C CYS A 296 -17.21 10.15 23.51
N PRO A 297 -17.35 9.70 24.78
CA PRO A 297 -18.16 10.38 25.77
C PRO A 297 -17.62 11.76 26.13
N LYS A 298 -18.50 12.73 26.36
CA LYS A 298 -18.11 14.09 26.78
C LYS A 298 -17.25 14.05 28.05
N GLY A 299 -16.09 14.69 28.01
CA GLY A 299 -15.15 14.77 29.15
C GLY A 299 -14.28 13.52 29.33
N LYS A 300 -14.40 12.52 28.47
CA LYS A 300 -13.51 11.36 28.44
C LYS A 300 -12.42 11.57 27.38
N HIS A 301 -11.19 11.18 27.68
CA HIS A 301 -10.16 11.06 26.66
C HIS A 301 -10.35 9.74 25.92
N CYS A 302 -10.46 9.81 24.60
CA CYS A 302 -10.56 8.64 23.72
C CYS A 302 -9.35 8.64 22.79
N GLY A 303 -8.77 7.47 22.56
CA GLY A 303 -7.88 7.26 21.43
C GLY A 303 -8.63 7.43 20.12
N LEU A 304 -7.89 7.46 19.01
CA LEU A 304 -8.45 7.68 17.67
C LEU A 304 -9.49 6.61 17.26
N PHE A 305 -9.45 5.46 17.90
CA PHE A 305 -10.21 4.25 17.57
C PHE A 305 -11.16 3.81 18.68
N ASP A 306 -11.16 4.52 19.81
CA ASP A 306 -11.89 4.09 20.99
C ASP A 306 -13.32 4.57 20.93
N GLU A 307 -14.25 3.63 20.91
CA GLU A 307 -15.67 3.91 20.95
C GLU A 307 -16.29 3.38 22.24
N TYR A 308 -17.21 4.15 22.79
CA TYR A 308 -17.92 3.83 24.02
C TYR A 308 -19.41 4.02 23.83
N ALA A 309 -20.20 3.26 24.57
CA ALA A 309 -21.64 3.45 24.64
C ALA A 309 -22.00 4.82 25.23
N LEU A 310 -22.73 5.64 24.47
CA LEU A 310 -23.18 6.98 24.90
C LEU A 310 -24.42 6.91 25.81
N ARG A 311 -25.07 5.74 25.84
CA ARG A 311 -26.19 5.37 26.71
C ARG A 311 -26.17 3.86 26.94
N ASP A 312 -27.09 3.35 27.76
CA ASP A 312 -27.34 1.91 27.80
C ASP A 312 -27.86 1.45 26.42
N ILE A 313 -27.35 0.31 25.95
CA ILE A 313 -27.69 -0.31 24.66
C ILE A 313 -28.17 -1.72 24.96
N ASN A 314 -29.37 -2.05 24.47
CA ASN A 314 -29.95 -3.37 24.68
C ASN A 314 -29.33 -4.41 23.73
N LYS A 315 -29.31 -5.67 24.14
CA LYS A 315 -28.96 -6.79 23.26
C LYS A 315 -29.78 -6.75 21.97
N GLY A 316 -29.11 -6.92 20.83
CA GLY A 316 -29.71 -6.92 19.50
C GLY A 316 -29.97 -5.52 18.93
N GLU A 317 -29.72 -4.46 19.69
CA GLU A 317 -29.77 -3.09 19.17
C GLU A 317 -28.59 -2.83 18.23
N GLU A 318 -28.81 -2.05 17.17
CA GLU A 318 -27.77 -1.65 16.22
C GLU A 318 -26.85 -0.59 16.87
N LEU A 319 -25.54 -0.77 16.71
CA LEU A 319 -24.54 0.20 17.14
C LEU A 319 -24.35 1.22 16.00
N LEU A 320 -24.57 2.49 16.32
CA LEU A 320 -24.55 3.62 15.41
C LEU A 320 -23.54 4.65 15.91
N CYS A 321 -22.63 5.09 15.06
CA CYS A 321 -21.75 6.22 15.34
C CYS A 321 -22.26 7.50 14.67
N ASP A 322 -21.73 8.64 15.10
CA ASP A 322 -21.92 9.91 14.41
C ASP A 322 -20.84 10.05 13.35
N TYR A 323 -21.21 9.74 12.11
CA TYR A 323 -20.30 9.83 10.98
C TYR A 323 -19.65 11.21 10.93
N SER A 324 -20.38 12.30 11.22
CA SER A 324 -19.88 13.68 11.10
C SER A 324 -18.66 14.01 11.95
N GLN A 325 -18.22 13.09 12.82
CA GLN A 325 -16.93 13.19 13.54
C GLN A 325 -15.73 12.79 12.68
N PHE A 326 -15.93 11.90 11.70
CA PHE A 326 -14.95 11.51 10.69
C PHE A 326 -15.03 12.41 9.45
N PHE A 327 -16.22 12.94 9.17
CA PHE A 327 -16.44 13.94 8.14
C PHE A 327 -16.26 15.34 8.74
N SER A 328 -15.05 15.91 8.65
CA SER A 328 -15.06 17.29 8.12
C SER A 328 -15.81 17.21 6.80
N LEU A 329 -16.59 18.23 6.42
CA LEU A 329 -17.59 18.18 5.33
C LEU A 329 -17.08 17.75 3.93
N ASP A 330 -15.84 17.30 3.85
CA ASP A 330 -15.05 16.93 2.71
C ASP A 330 -14.82 15.39 2.64
N PHE A 331 -15.81 14.50 2.84
CA PHE A 331 -15.61 13.10 2.35
C PHE A 331 -15.47 13.04 0.83
N LEU A 332 -16.02 14.07 0.19
CA LEU A 332 -15.76 14.42 -1.18
C LEU A 332 -14.57 15.39 -1.26
N ASP A 333 -13.63 15.37 -0.31
CA ASP A 333 -12.34 16.02 -0.51
C ASP A 333 -11.60 15.21 -1.56
N TYR A 334 -12.05 15.46 -2.78
CA TYR A 334 -11.40 15.12 -4.00
C TYR A 334 -9.94 15.57 -3.91
N GLU A 335 -9.63 16.62 -3.14
CA GLU A 335 -8.26 17.03 -2.86
C GLU A 335 -7.47 16.03 -2.01
N MET A 336 -8.05 15.45 -0.95
CA MET A 336 -7.32 14.44 -0.17
C MET A 336 -7.01 13.19 -0.99
N TRP A 337 -7.96 12.70 -1.80
CA TRP A 337 -7.68 11.56 -2.68
C TRP A 337 -6.60 11.91 -3.73
N LYS A 338 -6.61 13.13 -4.27
CA LYS A 338 -5.55 13.62 -5.17
C LYS A 338 -4.17 13.66 -4.52
N GLU A 339 -4.04 13.92 -3.22
CA GLU A 339 -2.74 13.84 -2.52
C GLU A 339 -2.12 12.45 -2.62
N PHE A 340 -2.96 11.41 -2.67
CA PHE A 340 -2.54 10.02 -2.91
C PHE A 340 -2.47 9.68 -4.41
N GLY A 341 -2.72 10.66 -5.28
CA GLY A 341 -2.83 10.52 -6.72
C GLY A 341 -4.06 9.74 -7.17
N LEU A 342 -5.11 9.62 -6.35
CA LEU A 342 -6.31 8.81 -6.59
C LEU A 342 -7.51 9.64 -7.07
#